data_AF-A0A2I0Q7V4-F1
#
_entry.id   AF-A0A2I0Q7V4-F1
#
_cell.length_a   1.000
_cell.length_b   1.000
_cell.length_c   1.000
_cell.angle_alpha   90.00
_cell.angle_beta   90.00
_cell.angle_gamma   90.00
#
_symmetry.space_group_name_H-M   'P 1'
#
loop_
_entity.id
_entity.type
_entity.pdbx_description
1 polymer ?
#
loop_
_entity_poly.entity_id
_entity_poly.type
_entity_poly.pdbx_seq_one_letter_code
_entity_poly.pdbx_strand_id
1 'polypeptide(L)'
;MTLEIVGTVITTLSFIYAIYENRQRAKLTNYNREQAWEIYRQSLRAVTACQQIDVNKINDKEIIKYIIEGEANTQELAINAIRMIKRFEKQFDTEVIEKWFKEGKIQNESQLKAFKYQI
;
A
#
# COMPACT_ATOMS: atom_id res chain seq x y z
N MET A 1 -2.78 30.98 42.61
CA MET A 1 -4.19 30.56 42.45
C MET A 1 -4.73 30.74 41.03
N THR A 2 -4.90 31.96 40.49
CA THR A 2 -5.47 32.15 39.14
C THR A 2 -4.58 31.58 38.03
N LEU A 3 -3.26 31.77 38.12
CA LEU A 3 -2.31 31.23 37.14
C LEU A 3 -2.27 29.69 37.12
N GLU A 4 -2.36 29.06 38.30
CA GLU A 4 -2.33 27.59 38.45
C GLU A 4 -3.61 26.95 37.88
N ILE A 5 -4.77 27.57 38.11
CA ILE A 5 -6.04 27.13 37.54
C ILE A 5 -5.99 27.23 36.02
N VAL A 6 -5.54 28.35 35.47
CA VAL A 6 -5.41 28.54 34.02
C VAL A 6 -4.42 27.52 33.42
N GLY A 7 -3.27 27.31 34.06
CA GLY A 7 -2.29 26.31 33.62
C GLY A 7 -2.85 24.87 33.62
N THR A 8 -3.62 24.53 34.64
CA THR A 8 -4.27 23.21 34.76
C THR A 8 -5.32 23.00 33.67
N VAL A 9 -6.13 24.03 33.38
CA VAL A 9 -7.14 23.98 32.31
C VAL A 9 -6.48 23.82 30.94
N ILE A 10 -5.45 24.62 30.65
CA ILE A 10 -4.72 24.53 29.37
C ILE A 10 -4.11 23.13 29.22
N THR A 11 -3.41 22.63 30.24
CA THR A 11 -2.78 21.31 30.21
C THR A 11 -3.80 20.21 29.95
N THR A 12 -4.95 20.27 30.63
CA THR A 12 -6.03 19.29 30.47
C THR A 12 -6.59 19.31 29.05
N LEU A 13 -6.86 20.49 28.50
CA LEU A 13 -7.37 20.63 27.13
C LEU A 13 -6.34 20.17 26.08
N SER A 14 -5.07 20.52 26.25
CA SER A 14 -3.98 20.04 25.39
C SER A 14 -3.84 18.53 25.42
N PHE A 15 -3.97 17.91 26.59
CA PHE A 15 -3.92 16.45 26.74
C PHE A 15 -5.09 15.76 26.04
N ILE A 16 -6.32 16.28 26.22
CA ILE A 16 -7.51 15.78 25.53
C ILE A 16 -7.34 15.88 24.01
N TYR A 17 -6.86 17.03 23.53
CA TYR A 17 -6.60 17.25 22.11
C TYR A 17 -5.55 16.28 21.56
N ALA A 18 -4.44 16.07 22.27
CA ALA A 18 -3.38 15.15 21.86
C ALA A 18 -3.90 13.70 21.73
N ILE A 19 -4.76 13.25 22.66
CA ILE A 19 -5.40 11.92 22.56
C ILE A 19 -6.29 11.84 21.34
N TYR A 20 -7.11 12.87 21.10
CA TYR A 20 -8.00 12.92 19.94
C TYR A 20 -7.22 12.88 18.62
N GLU A 21 -6.19 13.71 18.49
CA GLU A 21 -5.34 13.78 17.31
C GLU A 21 -4.63 12.44 17.06
N ASN A 22 -4.07 11.82 18.10
CA ASN A 22 -3.41 10.52 17.99
C ASN A 22 -4.37 9.43 17.49
N ARG A 23 -5.62 9.42 17.97
CA ARG A 23 -6.66 8.50 17.47
C ARG A 23 -6.98 8.73 16.00
N GLN A 24 -7.09 9.98 15.57
CA GLN A 24 -7.37 10.30 14.16
C GLN A 24 -6.19 9.94 13.25
N ARG A 25 -4.96 10.23 13.68
CA ARG A 25 -3.74 9.82 12.97
C ARG A 25 -3.66 8.30 12.83
N ALA A 26 -3.92 7.55 13.90
CA ALA A 26 -3.92 6.08 13.86
C ALA A 26 -4.97 5.53 12.88
N LYS A 27 -6.17 6.12 12.82
CA LYS A 27 -7.21 5.76 11.84
C LYS A 27 -6.74 6.01 10.41
N LEU A 28 -6.17 7.19 10.15
CA LEU A 28 -5.66 7.55 8.81
C LEU A 28 -4.51 6.64 8.37
N THR A 29 -3.58 6.31 9.28
CA THR A 29 -2.49 5.38 8.98
C THR A 29 -3.02 3.99 8.65
N ASN A 30 -3.97 3.47 9.43
CA ASN A 30 -4.57 2.16 9.15
C ASN A 30 -5.33 2.17 7.82
N TYR A 31 -6.11 3.21 7.55
CA TYR A 31 -6.83 3.36 6.29
C TYR A 31 -5.85 3.38 5.09
N ASN A 32 -4.79 4.19 5.16
CA ASN A 32 -3.79 4.26 4.09
C ASN A 32 -3.04 2.94 3.91
N ARG A 33 -2.77 2.22 5.01
CA ARG A 33 -2.17 0.88 4.97
C ARG A 33 -3.08 -0.10 4.23
N GLU A 34 -4.37 -0.14 4.56
CA GLU A 34 -5.35 -1.00 3.90
C GLU A 34 -5.51 -0.65 2.42
N GLN A 35 -5.57 0.65 2.10
CA GLN A 35 -5.65 1.12 0.73
C GLN A 35 -4.41 0.78 -0.10
N ALA A 36 -3.21 0.87 0.47
CA ALA A 36 -1.98 0.47 -0.23
C ALA A 36 -2.01 -1.01 -0.63
N TRP A 37 -2.48 -1.88 0.28
CA TRP A 37 -2.67 -3.30 -0.01
C TRP A 37 -3.77 -3.57 -1.03
N GLU A 38 -4.85 -2.78 -1.01
CA GLU A 38 -5.94 -2.93 -1.98
C GLU A 38 -5.50 -2.53 -3.39
N ILE A 39 -4.82 -1.38 -3.53
CA ILE A 39 -4.24 -0.95 -4.80
C ILE A 39 -3.29 -2.03 -5.32
N TYR A 40 -2.40 -2.56 -4.48
CA TYR A 40 -1.48 -3.64 -4.86
C TYR A 40 -2.22 -4.85 -5.44
N ARG A 41 -3.27 -5.33 -4.77
CA ARG A 41 -4.08 -6.46 -5.26
C ARG A 41 -4.78 -6.16 -6.58
N GLN A 42 -5.36 -4.97 -6.72
CA GLN A 42 -6.05 -4.57 -7.94
C GLN A 42 -5.08 -4.42 -9.11
N SER A 43 -3.92 -3.81 -8.90
CA SER A 43 -2.87 -3.69 -9.91
C SER A 43 -2.39 -5.06 -10.39
N LEU A 44 -2.15 -6.01 -9.46
CA LEU A 44 -1.76 -7.37 -9.84
C LEU A 44 -2.83 -8.12 -10.64
N ARG A 45 -4.11 -7.97 -10.26
CA ARG A 45 -5.22 -8.54 -11.04
C ARG A 45 -5.26 -7.97 -12.45
N ALA A 46 -5.03 -6.67 -12.59
CA ALA A 46 -4.97 -6.01 -13.89
C ALA A 46 -3.79 -6.51 -14.74
N VAL A 47 -2.59 -6.62 -14.16
CA VAL A 47 -1.41 -7.22 -14.83
C VAL A 47 -1.72 -8.64 -15.29
N THR A 48 -2.30 -9.46 -14.41
CA THR A 48 -2.65 -10.85 -14.73
C THR A 48 -3.67 -10.91 -15.87
N ALA A 49 -4.65 -10.01 -15.87
CA ALA A 49 -5.64 -9.92 -16.95
C ALA A 49 -4.98 -9.55 -18.28
N CYS A 50 -4.05 -8.60 -18.31
CA CYS A 50 -3.27 -8.27 -19.51
C CYS A 50 -2.46 -9.47 -20.01
N GLN A 51 -1.78 -10.19 -19.11
CA GLN A 51 -0.94 -11.34 -19.44
C GLN A 51 -1.73 -12.56 -19.94
N GLN A 52 -3.01 -12.67 -19.58
CA GLN A 52 -3.90 -13.73 -20.07
C GLN A 52 -4.42 -13.47 -21.49
N ILE A 53 -4.23 -12.26 -22.04
CA ILE A 53 -4.65 -11.94 -23.39
C ILE A 53 -3.66 -12.57 -24.38
N ASP A 54 -4.16 -13.49 -25.20
CA ASP A 54 -3.39 -14.07 -26.31
C ASP A 54 -3.28 -13.06 -27.46
N VAL A 55 -2.24 -12.23 -27.41
CA VAL A 55 -1.96 -11.18 -28.40
C VAL A 55 -1.85 -11.71 -29.83
N ASN A 56 -1.55 -13.00 -30.03
CA ASN A 56 -1.46 -13.60 -31.37
C ASN A 56 -2.83 -13.78 -32.02
N LYS A 57 -3.91 -13.71 -31.24
CA LYS A 57 -5.30 -13.75 -31.74
C LYS A 57 -5.85 -12.37 -32.07
N ILE A 58 -5.07 -11.31 -31.86
CA ILE A 58 -5.46 -9.93 -32.10
C ILE A 58 -4.77 -9.46 -33.38
N ASN A 59 -5.55 -9.09 -34.39
CA ASN A 59 -5.01 -8.57 -35.66
C ASN A 59 -4.72 -7.07 -35.63
N ASP A 60 -5.28 -6.37 -34.65
CA ASP A 60 -5.13 -4.92 -34.51
C ASP A 60 -3.88 -4.57 -33.69
N LYS A 61 -2.91 -3.95 -34.37
CA LYS A 61 -1.64 -3.52 -33.77
C LYS A 61 -1.82 -2.43 -32.72
N GLU A 62 -2.85 -1.59 -32.84
CA GLU A 62 -3.10 -0.51 -31.89
C GLU A 62 -3.62 -1.10 -30.56
N ILE A 63 -4.51 -2.09 -30.65
CA ILE A 63 -5.01 -2.81 -29.46
C ILE A 63 -3.86 -3.54 -28.75
N ILE A 64 -2.99 -4.22 -29.50
CA ILE A 64 -1.80 -4.88 -28.91
C ILE A 64 -0.93 -3.84 -28.18
N LYS A 65 -0.70 -2.68 -28.79
CA LYS A 65 0.06 -1.60 -28.17
C LYS A 65 -0.57 -1.15 -26.85
N TYR A 66 -1.89 -0.90 -26.83
CA TYR A 66 -2.58 -0.50 -25.59
C TYR A 66 -2.55 -1.57 -24.50
N ILE A 67 -2.60 -2.85 -24.86
CA ILE A 67 -2.47 -3.95 -23.88
C ILE A 67 -1.08 -3.93 -23.24
N ILE A 68 -0.02 -3.80 -24.06
CA ILE A 68 1.36 -3.76 -23.57
C ILE A 68 1.60 -2.53 -22.69
N GLU A 69 1.14 -1.35 -23.12
CA GLU A 69 1.23 -0.12 -22.32
C GLU A 69 0.42 -0.23 -21.02
N GLY A 70 -0.77 -0.84 -21.08
CA GLY A 70 -1.61 -1.12 -19.91
C GLY A 70 -0.93 -2.06 -18.91
N GLU A 71 -0.30 -3.14 -19.38
CA GLU A 71 0.47 -4.06 -18.54
C GLU A 71 1.63 -3.32 -17.84
N ALA A 72 2.42 -2.56 -18.61
CA ALA A 72 3.55 -1.81 -18.06
C ALA A 72 3.10 -0.81 -16.98
N ASN A 73 2.05 -0.03 -17.24
CA ASN A 73 1.51 0.95 -16.30
C ASN A 73 0.96 0.29 -15.03
N THR A 74 0.28 -0.86 -15.16
CA THR A 74 -0.28 -1.58 -14.02
C THR A 74 0.80 -2.27 -13.19
N GLN A 75 1.88 -2.75 -13.83
CA GLN A 75 3.05 -3.27 -13.14
C GLN A 75 3.78 -2.16 -12.36
N GLU A 76 3.95 -0.98 -12.94
CA GLU A 76 4.50 0.18 -12.23
C GLU A 76 3.63 0.58 -11.04
N LEU A 77 2.30 0.59 -11.21
CA LEU A 77 1.36 0.87 -10.13
C LEU A 77 1.48 -0.17 -8.99
N ALA A 78 1.66 -1.45 -9.32
CA ALA A 78 1.90 -2.48 -8.32
C ALA A 78 3.19 -2.20 -7.52
N ILE A 79 4.27 -1.78 -8.17
CA ILE A 79 5.53 -1.41 -7.50
C ILE A 79 5.33 -0.17 -6.59
N ASN A 80 4.61 0.83 -7.07
CA ASN A 80 4.29 2.01 -6.28
C ASN A 80 3.43 1.66 -5.06
N ALA A 81 2.50 0.71 -5.19
CA ALA A 81 1.75 0.19 -4.07
C ALA A 81 2.65 -0.53 -3.05
N ILE A 82 3.66 -1.30 -3.48
CA ILE A 82 4.66 -1.88 -2.56
C ILE A 82 5.40 -0.79 -1.78
N ARG A 83 5.79 0.32 -2.43
CA ARG A 83 6.42 1.46 -1.75
C ARG A 83 5.48 2.12 -0.73
N MET A 84 4.19 2.21 -1.04
CA MET A 84 3.18 2.68 -0.08
C MET A 84 3.03 1.71 1.09
N ILE A 85 3.02 0.40 0.84
CA ILE A 85 3.00 -0.63 1.90
C ILE A 85 4.22 -0.45 2.81
N LYS A 86 5.44 -0.31 2.24
CA LYS A 86 6.66 -0.02 3.03
C LYS A 86 6.50 1.22 3.92
N ARG A 87 5.84 2.27 3.41
CA ARG A 87 5.64 3.52 4.15
C ARG A 87 4.65 3.41 5.31
N PHE A 88 3.60 2.61 5.16
CA PHE A 88 2.48 2.56 6.12
C PHE A 88 2.47 1.32 7.02
N GLU A 89 3.23 0.28 6.67
CA GLU A 89 3.45 -0.86 7.55
C GLU A 89 4.33 -0.49 8.75
N LYS A 90 4.03 -1.10 9.90
CA LYS A 90 4.84 -0.89 11.12
C LYS A 90 6.24 -1.50 11.01
N GLN A 91 6.33 -2.60 10.26
CA GLN A 91 7.55 -3.36 10.02
C GLN A 91 7.57 -3.76 8.56
N PHE A 92 8.70 -3.51 7.90
CA PHE A 92 8.95 -3.88 6.51
C PHE A 92 10.35 -4.47 6.42
N ASP A 93 10.49 -5.68 6.92
CA ASP A 93 11.74 -6.45 6.92
C ASP A 93 11.52 -7.80 6.25
N THR A 94 12.62 -8.52 6.01
CA THR A 94 12.60 -9.80 5.30
C THR A 94 11.72 -10.84 5.99
N GLU A 95 11.72 -10.90 7.33
CA GLU A 95 10.96 -11.89 8.09
C GLU A 95 9.46 -11.67 7.95
N VAL A 96 9.02 -10.41 8.07
CA VAL A 96 7.62 -10.01 7.90
C VAL A 96 7.15 -10.24 6.47
N ILE A 97 8.00 -9.92 5.47
CA ILE A 97 7.69 -10.15 4.05
C ILE A 97 7.55 -11.65 3.75
N GLU A 98 8.43 -12.49 4.29
CA GLU A 98 8.33 -13.94 4.14
C GLU A 98 7.09 -14.51 4.82
N LYS A 99 6.70 -13.95 5.97
CA LYS A 99 5.43 -14.28 6.61
C LYS A 99 4.24 -13.94 5.72
N TRP A 100 4.21 -12.75 5.10
CA TRP A 100 3.14 -12.38 4.16
C TRP A 100 3.06 -13.33 2.96
N PHE A 101 4.20 -13.82 2.48
CA PHE A 101 4.24 -14.83 1.43
C PHE A 101 3.66 -16.17 1.88
N LYS A 102 4.05 -16.65 3.07
CA LYS A 102 3.49 -17.88 3.66
C LYS A 102 1.99 -17.79 3.94
N GLU A 103 1.50 -16.59 4.30
CA GLU A 103 0.07 -16.30 4.52
C GLU A 103 -0.72 -16.11 3.21
N GLY A 104 -0.07 -16.12 2.05
CA GLY A 104 -0.72 -15.94 0.74
C GLY A 104 -1.12 -14.51 0.40
N LYS A 105 -0.66 -13.50 1.17
CA LYS A 105 -0.82 -12.08 0.81
C LYS A 105 0.03 -11.70 -0.41
N ILE A 106 1.16 -12.38 -0.57
CA ILE A 106 2.02 -12.35 -1.75
C ILE A 106 1.89 -13.73 -2.41
N GLN A 107 1.55 -13.78 -3.70
CA GLN A 107 1.09 -15.02 -4.33
C GLN A 107 2.20 -15.83 -5.01
N ASN A 108 3.30 -15.19 -5.42
CA ASN A 108 4.38 -15.87 -6.14
C ASN A 108 5.78 -15.31 -5.81
N GLU A 109 6.81 -16.05 -6.20
CA GLU A 109 8.20 -15.69 -5.90
C GLU A 109 8.66 -14.39 -6.58
N SER A 110 8.13 -14.09 -7.77
CA SER A 110 8.44 -12.85 -8.48
C SER A 110 7.97 -11.63 -7.67
N GLN A 111 6.74 -11.69 -7.14
CA GLN A 111 6.21 -10.67 -6.24
C GLN A 111 7.02 -10.61 -4.94
N LEU A 112 7.38 -11.75 -4.34
CA LEU A 112 8.22 -11.79 -3.14
C LEU A 112 9.56 -11.07 -3.37
N LYS A 113 10.21 -11.31 -4.52
CA LYS A 113 11.44 -10.64 -4.90
C LYS A 113 11.24 -9.13 -5.05
N ALA A 114 10.12 -8.70 -5.63
CA ALA A 114 9.80 -7.27 -5.75
C ALA A 114 9.68 -6.59 -4.38
N PHE A 115 9.08 -7.24 -3.38
CA PHE A 115 9.05 -6.74 -1.99
C PHE A 115 10.43 -6.68 -1.36
N LYS A 116 11.22 -7.75 -1.48
CA LYS A 116 12.58 -7.82 -0.91
C LYS A 116 13.51 -6.76 -1.51
N TYR A 117 13.34 -6.41 -2.78
CA TYR A 117 14.12 -5.34 -3.43
C TYR A 117 13.81 -3.94 -2.87
N GLN A 118 12.67 -3.75 -2.20
CA GLN A 118 12.34 -2.46 -1.59
C GLN A 118 12.90 -2.31 -0.17
N ILE A 119 13.52 -3.33 0.44
CA ILE A 119 14.14 -3.22 1.77
C ILE A 119 15.32 -2.25 1.70
#